data_AF-A0A969S5W0-F1
#
_entry.id   AF-A0A969S5W0-F1
#
_cell.length_a   1.000
_cell.length_b   1.000
_cell.length_c   1.000
_cell.angle_alpha   90.00
_cell.angle_beta   90.00
_cell.angle_gamma   90.00
#
_symmetry.space_group_name_H-M   'P 1'
#
loop_
_entity.id
_entity.type
_entity.pdbx_description
1 polymer ?
#
loop_
_entity_poly.entity_id
_entity_poly.type
_entity_poly.pdbx_seq_one_letter_code
_entity_poly.pdbx_strand_id
1 'polypeptide(L)'
;MPNKSTEEACPFSLRQMRQVRSLRLTDDTWKALGIAAECLGISRSDYLEQVIRGNASPSITWKKEPMAQAKTTVVELTTTLPKVATLETLRDQILLQLKLGKQAPGYKTALKVLNHFITALTSYYTQ
;
A
#
# COMPACT_ATOMS: atom_id res chain seq x y z
N MET A 1 9.94 -63.89 8.42
CA MET A 1 10.98 -63.09 9.12
C MET A 1 12.27 -63.21 8.33
N PRO A 2 13.03 -62.12 8.11
CA PRO A 2 12.63 -60.70 8.11
C PRO A 2 11.53 -60.47 7.03
N ASN A 3 11.51 -59.39 6.24
CA ASN A 3 11.06 -58.05 6.63
C ASN A 3 10.33 -57.39 5.43
N LYS A 4 9.64 -56.27 5.69
CA LYS A 4 9.14 -55.34 4.67
C LYS A 4 9.34 -53.92 5.23
N SER A 5 10.37 -53.22 4.75
CA SER A 5 10.66 -51.87 5.21
C SER A 5 9.59 -50.92 4.68
N THR A 6 8.63 -50.55 5.53
CA THR A 6 7.72 -49.45 5.25
C THR A 6 8.53 -48.16 5.26
N GLU A 7 8.83 -47.61 4.09
CA GLU A 7 9.25 -46.21 4.00
C GLU A 7 8.07 -45.34 4.46
N GLU A 8 8.18 -44.85 5.69
CA GLU A 8 7.37 -43.75 6.24
C GLU A 8 7.63 -42.49 5.41
N ALA A 9 6.99 -42.39 4.24
CA ALA A 9 7.06 -41.22 3.39
C ALA A 9 6.47 -40.01 4.15
N CYS A 10 7.34 -39.10 4.59
CA CYS A 10 6.93 -37.92 5.33
C CYS A 10 5.84 -37.15 4.55
N PRO A 11 4.62 -36.96 5.10
CA PRO A 11 3.52 -36.30 4.39
C PRO A 11 3.66 -34.77 4.34
N PHE A 12 4.88 -34.24 4.53
CA PHE A 12 5.19 -32.82 4.35
C PHE A 12 5.28 -32.48 2.86
N SER A 13 4.10 -32.25 2.29
CA SER A 13 3.88 -31.82 0.92
C SER A 13 4.86 -30.72 0.49
N LEU A 14 5.59 -30.98 -0.60
CA LEU A 14 6.49 -30.04 -1.30
C LEU A 14 5.78 -28.76 -1.84
N ARG A 15 4.52 -28.53 -1.48
CA ARG A 15 3.67 -27.39 -1.91
C ARG A 15 3.71 -26.18 -0.96
N GLN A 16 4.49 -26.23 0.13
CA GLN A 16 4.61 -25.13 1.11
C GLN A 16 6.03 -24.52 1.20
N MET A 17 6.91 -24.83 0.26
CA MET A 17 8.19 -24.14 0.10
C MET A 17 7.93 -22.68 -0.34
N ARG A 18 7.90 -21.72 0.60
CA ARG A 18 7.87 -20.29 0.26
C ARG A 18 9.09 -19.96 -0.59
N GLN A 19 8.88 -19.33 -1.76
CA GLN A 19 10.00 -18.96 -2.62
C GLN A 19 10.79 -17.81 -1.98
N VAL A 20 11.90 -18.14 -1.33
CA VAL A 20 12.81 -17.16 -0.71
C VAL A 20 13.55 -16.42 -1.82
N ARG A 21 13.61 -15.09 -1.70
CA ARG A 21 14.45 -14.21 -2.53
C ARG A 21 15.29 -13.33 -1.61
N SER A 22 16.55 -13.11 -1.97
CA SER A 22 17.45 -12.21 -1.24
C SER A 22 17.50 -10.84 -1.92
N LEU A 23 17.41 -9.77 -1.13
CA LEU A 23 17.52 -8.40 -1.59
C LEU A 23 18.68 -7.71 -0.84
N ARG A 24 19.50 -6.94 -1.55
CA ARG A 24 20.52 -6.08 -0.93
C ARG A 24 19.96 -4.66 -0.79
N LEU A 25 20.00 -4.14 0.42
CA LEU A 25 19.56 -2.79 0.78
C LEU A 25 20.73 -2.08 1.47
N THR A 26 20.70 -0.75 1.51
CA THR A 26 21.57 0.02 2.43
C THR A 26 21.07 -0.13 3.86
N ASP A 27 21.96 0.05 4.84
CA ASP A 27 21.62 -0.04 6.27
C ASP A 27 20.47 0.91 6.65
N ASP A 28 20.54 2.16 6.18
CA ASP A 28 19.50 3.17 6.38
C ASP A 28 18.12 2.73 5.85
N THR A 29 18.07 2.16 4.63
CA THR A 29 16.81 1.65 4.06
C THR A 29 16.31 0.42 4.81
N TRP A 30 17.20 -0.47 5.27
CA TRP A 30 16.83 -1.62 6.10
C TRP A 30 16.27 -1.20 7.47
N LYS A 31 16.85 -0.16 8.08
CA LYS A 31 16.39 0.43 9.33
C LYS A 31 15.03 1.12 9.16
N ALA A 32 14.85 1.90 8.10
CA ALA A 32 13.57 2.53 7.77
C ALA A 32 12.46 1.49 7.51
N LEU A 33 12.77 0.40 6.81
CA LEU A 33 11.85 -0.74 6.61
C LEU A 33 11.45 -1.39 7.95
N GLY A 34 12.39 -1.50 8.90
CA GLY A 34 12.14 -1.98 10.26
C GLY A 34 11.14 -1.12 11.00
N ILE A 35 11.41 0.19 11.10
CA ILE A 35 10.53 1.16 11.77
C ILE A 35 9.13 1.15 11.15
N ALA A 36 9.03 1.12 9.81
CA ALA A 36 7.74 1.09 9.13
C ALA A 36 6.94 -0.18 9.42
N ALA A 37 7.58 -1.35 9.46
CA ALA A 37 6.92 -2.61 9.82
C ALA A 37 6.47 -2.65 11.29
N GLU A 38 7.28 -2.12 12.20
CA GLU A 38 6.97 -1.98 13.63
C GLU A 38 5.77 -1.04 13.86
N CYS A 39 5.73 0.11 13.19
CA CYS A 39 4.59 1.03 13.23
C CYS A 39 3.28 0.42 12.69
N LEU A 40 3.39 -0.60 11.83
CA LEU A 40 2.25 -1.32 11.26
C LEU A 40 1.90 -2.61 12.03
N GLY A 41 2.69 -2.98 13.06
CA GLY A 41 2.46 -4.21 13.84
C GLY A 41 2.67 -5.51 13.07
N ILE A 42 3.38 -5.48 11.94
CA ILE A 42 3.60 -6.63 11.05
C ILE A 42 5.09 -7.02 11.00
N SER A 43 5.40 -8.23 10.53
CA SER A 43 6.81 -8.59 10.34
C SER A 43 7.44 -7.80 9.19
N ARG A 44 8.74 -7.51 9.30
CA ARG A 44 9.54 -6.87 8.25
C ARG A 44 9.45 -7.61 6.90
N SER A 45 9.31 -8.92 6.94
CA SER A 45 9.16 -9.77 5.75
C SER A 45 7.79 -9.60 5.10
N ASP A 46 6.71 -9.56 5.88
CA ASP A 46 5.35 -9.39 5.36
C ASP A 46 5.14 -7.96 4.83
N TYR A 47 5.80 -6.96 5.44
CA TYR A 47 5.84 -5.59 4.92
C TYR A 47 6.58 -5.53 3.58
N LEU A 48 7.73 -6.19 3.45
CA LEU A 48 8.47 -6.28 2.19
C LEU A 48 7.63 -6.96 1.09
N GLU A 49 6.90 -8.03 1.42
CA GLU A 49 6.01 -8.71 0.47
C GLU A 49 4.86 -7.81 0.00
N GLN A 50 4.23 -7.05 0.91
CA GLN A 50 3.21 -6.05 0.57
C GLN A 50 3.77 -4.95 -0.34
N VAL A 51 4.96 -4.42 -0.04
CA VAL A 51 5.63 -3.40 -0.86
C VAL A 51 5.93 -3.94 -2.26
N ILE A 52 6.46 -5.16 -2.39
CA ILE A 52 6.74 -5.79 -3.69
C ILE A 52 5.44 -6.03 -4.48
N ARG A 53 4.38 -6.51 -3.81
CA ARG A 53 3.07 -6.75 -4.44
C ARG A 53 2.37 -5.46 -4.86
N GLY A 54 2.54 -4.36 -4.13
CA GLY A 54 2.04 -3.03 -4.50
C GLY A 54 2.79 -2.42 -5.68
N ASN A 55 4.11 -2.68 -5.79
CA ASN A 55 4.97 -2.24 -6.88
C ASN A 55 4.99 -3.21 -8.08
N ALA A 56 3.85 -3.84 -8.40
CA ALA A 56 3.72 -4.82 -9.49
C ALA A 56 3.98 -4.25 -10.91
N SER A 57 4.20 -2.94 -11.04
CA SER A 57 4.79 -2.31 -12.23
C SER A 57 6.32 -2.25 -12.07
N PRO A 58 7.11 -3.10 -12.75
CA PRO A 58 8.57 -3.13 -12.63
C PRO A 58 9.23 -1.96 -13.39
N SER A 59 9.04 -0.74 -12.89
CA SER A 59 9.73 0.43 -13.42
C SER A 59 11.17 0.47 -12.89
N ILE A 60 12.07 -0.12 -13.66
CA ILE A 60 13.53 -0.07 -13.44
C ILE A 60 14.10 1.35 -13.68
N THR A 61 13.27 2.26 -14.21
CA THR A 61 13.63 3.65 -14.49
C THR A 61 13.44 4.51 -13.24
N TRP A 62 14.39 4.44 -12.31
CA TRP A 62 14.52 5.42 -11.22
C TRP A 62 14.82 6.81 -11.79
N LYS A 63 13.76 7.56 -12.11
CA LYS A 63 13.82 9.03 -12.23
C LYS A 63 14.18 9.54 -10.83
N LYS A 64 15.41 10.01 -10.66
CA LYS A 64 15.91 10.61 -9.42
C LYS A 64 15.31 12.01 -9.24
N GLU A 65 14.02 12.07 -8.95
CA GLU A 65 13.34 13.30 -8.59
C GLU A 65 13.49 13.55 -7.08
N PRO A 66 13.79 14.79 -6.63
CA PRO A 66 14.02 15.03 -5.21
C PRO A 66 12.72 14.86 -4.41
N MET A 67 12.70 13.91 -3.47
CA MET A 67 11.55 13.78 -2.56
C MET A 67 11.41 15.03 -1.70
N ALA A 68 10.42 15.87 -2.04
CA ALA A 68 9.91 16.87 -1.14
C ALA A 68 9.28 16.16 0.08
N GLN A 69 9.84 16.43 1.26
CA GLN A 69 9.50 15.83 2.53
C GLN A 69 8.04 16.13 2.94
N ALA A 70 7.10 15.25 2.57
CA ALA A 70 5.73 15.28 3.07
C ALA A 70 5.69 14.57 4.44
N LYS A 71 5.54 15.35 5.51
CA LYS A 71 5.46 14.85 6.89
C LYS A 71 4.31 13.86 7.08
N THR A 72 4.62 12.80 7.83
CA THR A 72 3.69 11.90 8.49
C THR A 72 2.46 12.61 9.05
N THR A 73 1.27 12.16 8.68
CA THR A 73 0.10 12.27 9.55
C THR A 73 -0.51 10.88 9.70
N VAL A 74 -0.58 10.40 10.93
CA VAL A 74 -1.07 9.06 11.28
C VAL A 74 -2.60 9.03 11.14
N VAL A 75 -3.13 8.29 10.17
CA VAL A 75 -4.53 7.83 10.16
C VAL A 75 -4.61 6.41 9.62
N GLU A 76 -4.58 5.47 10.56
CA GLU A 76 -5.36 4.23 10.62
C GLU A 76 -5.87 3.57 9.31
N LEU A 77 -5.25 2.43 8.96
CA LEU A 77 -5.67 1.54 7.88
C LEU A 77 -6.59 0.41 8.39
N THR A 78 -7.85 0.73 8.70
CA THR A 78 -8.87 -0.27 9.08
C THR A 78 -9.72 -0.70 7.88
N THR A 79 -9.21 -1.69 7.14
CA THR A 79 -9.76 -2.19 5.86
C THR A 79 -11.18 -2.78 5.99
N THR A 80 -12.22 -1.96 5.75
CA THR A 80 -13.38 -2.26 4.86
C THR A 80 -14.28 -1.05 4.59
N LEU A 81 -14.35 -0.06 5.49
CA LEU A 81 -15.04 1.23 5.28
C LEU A 81 -14.21 2.46 4.75
N PRO A 82 -12.85 2.52 4.71
CA PRO A 82 -12.17 3.83 4.64
C PRO A 82 -12.03 4.46 3.25
N LYS A 83 -12.36 3.75 2.16
CA LYS A 83 -12.05 4.22 0.79
C LYS A 83 -12.80 5.51 0.43
N VAL A 84 -14.03 5.67 0.89
CA VAL A 84 -14.80 6.91 0.67
C VAL A 84 -14.25 8.03 1.56
N ALA A 85 -14.05 7.78 2.86
CA ALA A 85 -13.51 8.77 3.80
C ALA A 85 -12.13 9.31 3.40
N THR A 86 -11.26 8.47 2.83
CA THR A 86 -9.95 8.89 2.31
C THR A 86 -10.07 9.73 1.03
N LEU A 87 -10.97 9.38 0.10
CA LEU A 87 -11.24 10.19 -1.10
C LEU A 87 -11.82 11.57 -0.75
N GLU A 88 -12.71 11.65 0.23
CA GLU A 88 -13.26 12.92 0.72
C GLU A 88 -12.20 13.78 1.43
N THR A 89 -11.32 13.15 2.22
CA THR A 89 -10.18 13.84 2.84
C THR A 89 -9.23 14.43 1.78
N LEU A 90 -8.96 13.69 0.69
CA LEU A 90 -8.14 14.16 -0.43
C LEU A 90 -8.79 15.32 -1.18
N ARG A 91 -10.11 15.28 -1.42
CA ARG A 91 -10.88 16.41 -1.98
C ARG A 91 -10.66 17.67 -1.15
N ASP A 92 -10.79 17.57 0.17
CA ASP A 92 -10.71 18.73 1.06
C ASP A 92 -9.28 19.28 1.16
N GLN A 93 -8.25 18.42 1.08
CA GLN A 93 -6.85 18.84 0.93
C GLN A 93 -6.59 19.58 -0.40
N ILE A 94 -7.11 19.08 -1.53
CA ILE A 94 -6.96 19.74 -2.84
C ILE A 94 -7.64 21.11 -2.84
N LEU A 95 -8.84 21.20 -2.26
CA LEU A 95 -9.58 22.46 -2.13
C LEU A 95 -8.86 23.48 -1.23
N LEU A 96 -8.14 23.03 -0.19
CA LEU A 96 -7.26 23.88 0.61
C LEU A 96 -6.02 24.34 -0.17
N GLN A 97 -5.37 23.47 -0.94
CA GLN A 97 -4.20 23.84 -1.75
C GLN A 97 -4.51 24.85 -2.85
N LEU A 98 -5.72 24.78 -3.44
CA LEU A 98 -6.19 25.75 -4.43
C LEU A 98 -6.32 27.18 -3.87
N LYS A 99 -6.34 27.37 -2.54
CA LYS A 99 -6.47 28.67 -1.85
C LYS A 99 -7.66 29.54 -2.32
N LEU A 100 -8.66 28.91 -2.93
CA LEU A 100 -9.85 29.61 -3.42
C LEU A 100 -10.79 29.92 -2.25
N GLY A 101 -11.31 31.14 -2.19
CA GLY A 101 -12.38 31.47 -1.26
C GLY A 101 -13.62 30.60 -1.52
N LYS A 102 -14.34 30.20 -0.47
CA LYS A 102 -15.51 29.28 -0.56
C LYS A 102 -16.63 29.75 -1.51
N GLN A 103 -16.66 31.04 -1.85
CA GLN A 103 -17.62 31.62 -2.80
C GLN A 103 -17.06 31.83 -4.22
N ALA A 104 -15.77 31.58 -4.46
CA ALA A 104 -15.17 31.71 -5.78
C ALA A 104 -15.81 30.71 -6.78
N PRO A 105 -16.09 31.11 -8.03
CA PRO A 105 -16.69 30.20 -9.02
C PRO A 105 -15.81 28.97 -9.30
N GLY A 106 -14.49 29.15 -9.27
CA GLY A 106 -13.52 28.04 -9.37
C GLY A 106 -13.64 27.01 -8.24
N TYR A 107 -13.91 27.45 -7.01
CA TYR A 107 -14.06 26.55 -5.84
C TYR A 107 -15.27 25.63 -6.03
N LYS A 108 -16.42 26.21 -6.41
CA LYS A 108 -17.67 25.47 -6.66
C LYS A 108 -17.53 24.49 -7.83
N THR A 109 -16.83 24.90 -8.88
CA THR A 109 -16.55 24.06 -10.06
C THR A 109 -15.63 22.88 -9.70
N ALA A 110 -14.52 23.13 -9.02
CA ALA A 110 -13.60 22.09 -8.56
C ALA A 110 -14.29 21.10 -7.62
N LEU A 111 -15.03 21.59 -6.62
CA LEU A 111 -15.81 20.76 -5.70
C LEU A 111 -16.82 19.85 -6.43
N LYS A 112 -17.53 20.38 -7.44
CA LYS A 112 -18.48 19.59 -8.24
C LYS A 112 -17.80 18.48 -9.03
N VAL A 113 -16.66 18.78 -9.67
CA VAL A 113 -15.88 17.80 -10.46
C VAL A 113 -15.28 16.72 -9.55
N LEU A 114 -14.71 17.10 -8.41
CA LEU A 114 -14.14 16.17 -7.43
C LEU A 114 -15.22 15.23 -6.86
N ASN A 115 -16.38 15.76 -6.46
CA ASN A 115 -17.48 14.91 -5.97
C ASN A 115 -17.98 13.94 -7.05
N HIS A 116 -18.10 14.37 -8.30
CA HIS A 116 -18.47 13.49 -9.41
C HIS A 116 -17.45 12.36 -9.63
N PHE A 117 -16.16 12.67 -9.54
CA PHE A 117 -15.08 11.69 -9.65
C PHE A 117 -15.12 10.65 -8.51
N ILE A 118 -15.36 11.08 -7.27
CA ILE A 118 -15.54 10.17 -6.12
C ILE A 118 -16.75 9.25 -6.33
N THR A 119 -17.88 9.78 -6.83
CA THR A 119 -19.06 8.97 -7.16
C THR A 119 -18.76 7.93 -8.24
N ALA A 120 -18.07 8.33 -9.32
CA ALA A 120 -17.70 7.43 -10.42
C ALA A 120 -16.78 6.30 -9.96
N LEU A 121 -15.76 6.61 -9.15
CA LEU A 121 -14.88 5.59 -8.54
C LEU A 121 -15.67 4.65 -7.62
N THR A 122 -16.52 5.20 -6.76
CA THR A 122 -17.30 4.39 -5.80
C THR A 122 -18.22 3.41 -6.54
N SER A 123 -18.90 3.87 -7.60
CA SER A 123 -19.74 3.03 -8.46
C SER A 123 -18.97 1.89 -9.13
N TYR A 124 -17.69 2.09 -9.45
CA TYR A 124 -16.85 1.07 -10.09
C TYR A 124 -16.38 -0.03 -9.11
N TYR A 125 -16.27 0.28 -7.82
CA TYR A 125 -15.87 -0.69 -6.78
C TYR A 125 -17.03 -1.50 -6.19
N THR A 126 -18.28 -1.13 -6.49
CA THR A 126 -19.49 -1.82 -6.01
C THR A 126 -20.10 -2.75 -7.06
N GLN A 127 -19.34 -3.11 -8.11
CA GLN A 127 -19.74 -3.98 -9.22
C GLN A 127 -18.88 -5.24 -9.25
#